data_AF-A0A8H5VI50-F1
#
_entry.id   AF-A0A8H5VI50-F1
#
_cell.length_a   1.000
_cell.length_b   1.000
_cell.length_c   1.000
_cell.angle_alpha   90.00
_cell.angle_beta   90.00
_cell.angle_gamma   90.00
#
_symmetry.space_group_name_H-M   'P 1'
#
loop_
_entity.id
_entity.type
_entity.pdbx_description
1 polymer ?
#
loop_
_entity_poly.entity_id
_entity_poly.type
_entity_poly.pdbx_seq_one_letter_code
_entity_poly.pdbx_strand_id
1 'polypeptide(L)'
;MVLLVADQRGTSEQHAVFVDGKEIGRTPGAFSLKGRGQDPHDPAMMPDDHVGDVPDGPVKCVIGRGFWGSFKIPKGSKSVVVKMIHPTTNFNGAGAYRIGKGCN
;
A
#
# COMPACT_ATOMS: atom_id res chain seq x y z
N MET A 1 -16.38 -6.40 2.10
CA MET A 1 -15.69 -5.17 2.55
C MET A 1 -14.42 -5.03 1.73
N VAL A 2 -13.99 -3.80 1.46
CA VAL A 2 -12.71 -3.54 0.78
C VAL A 2 -11.86 -2.65 1.67
N LEU A 3 -10.61 -3.03 1.88
CA LEU A 3 -9.61 -2.20 2.54
C LEU A 3 -8.72 -1.58 1.46
N LEU A 4 -8.61 -0.26 1.47
CA LEU A 4 -7.63 0.48 0.68
C LEU A 4 -6.47 0.85 1.60
N VAL A 5 -5.24 0.67 1.14
CA VAL A 5 -4.02 1.04 1.86
C VAL A 5 -3.10 1.80 0.90
N ALA A 6 -2.51 2.89 1.34
CA ALA A 6 -1.53 3.67 0.60
C ALA A 6 -0.41 4.14 1.54
N ASP A 7 0.74 4.44 0.98
CA ASP A 7 1.77 5.16 1.72
C ASP A 7 1.28 6.58 2.01
N GLN A 8 1.62 7.09 3.19
CA GLN A 8 1.24 8.44 3.58
C GLN A 8 2.37 9.44 3.35
N ARG A 9 3.62 9.10 3.68
CA ARG A 9 4.73 10.06 3.76
C ARG A 9 5.87 9.76 2.80
N GLY A 10 6.44 8.56 2.87
CA GLY A 10 7.44 8.06 1.93
C GLY A 10 6.80 7.24 0.81
N THR A 11 7.29 7.37 -0.42
CA THR A 11 6.79 6.59 -1.57
C THR A 11 7.32 5.17 -1.68
N SER A 12 8.28 4.79 -0.83
CA SER A 12 8.95 3.50 -0.85
C SER A 12 8.40 2.51 0.21
N GLU A 13 7.38 2.91 0.96
CA GLU A 13 6.94 2.20 2.16
C GLU A 13 6.03 1.01 1.86
N GLN A 14 6.55 -0.21 1.69
CA GLN A 14 5.66 -1.33 1.38
C GLN A 14 4.84 -1.83 2.57
N HIS A 15 3.56 -2.11 2.32
CA HIS A 15 2.60 -2.62 3.30
C HIS A 15 2.09 -4.02 2.93
N ALA A 16 2.03 -4.93 3.91
CA ALA A 16 1.38 -6.24 3.81
C ALA A 16 0.09 -6.27 4.62
N VAL A 17 -0.94 -6.93 4.07
CA VAL A 17 -2.26 -7.04 4.69
C VAL A 17 -2.51 -8.47 5.13
N PHE A 18 -2.87 -8.63 6.39
CA PHE A 18 -3.21 -9.89 7.02
C PHE A 18 -4.67 -9.87 7.44
N VAL A 19 -5.38 -10.97 7.21
CA VAL A 19 -6.74 -11.18 7.67
C VAL A 19 -6.77 -12.46 8.50
N ASP A 20 -7.25 -12.35 9.74
CA ASP A 20 -7.31 -13.47 10.67
C ASP A 20 -5.96 -14.22 10.79
N GLY A 21 -4.86 -13.46 10.78
CA GLY A 21 -3.49 -13.97 10.85
C GLY A 21 -2.88 -14.44 9.53
N LYS A 22 -3.64 -14.52 8.43
CA LYS A 22 -3.14 -14.94 7.11
C LYS A 22 -2.85 -13.75 6.21
N GLU A 23 -1.66 -13.68 5.62
CA GLU A 23 -1.33 -12.69 4.58
C GLU A 23 -2.23 -12.89 3.35
N ILE A 24 -2.91 -11.83 2.92
CA ILE A 24 -3.77 -11.84 1.73
C ILE A 24 -3.17 -11.05 0.56
N GLY A 25 -2.12 -10.26 0.81
CA GLY A 25 -1.41 -9.55 -0.24
C GLY A 25 -0.57 -8.40 0.29
N ARG A 26 0.15 -7.75 -0.64
CA ARG A 26 1.01 -6.59 -0.41
C ARG A 26 0.61 -5.46 -1.35
N THR A 27 0.85 -4.23 -0.94
CA THR A 27 0.64 -3.08 -1.81
C THR A 27 1.60 -3.17 -3.00
N PRO A 28 1.11 -3.09 -4.26
CA PRO A 28 1.94 -2.88 -5.43
C PRO A 28 2.27 -1.39 -5.61
N GLY A 29 3.41 -1.11 -6.25
CA GLY A 29 3.74 0.19 -6.81
C GLY A 29 3.10 0.36 -8.20
N ALA A 30 3.73 1.17 -9.06
CA ALA A 30 3.20 1.42 -10.40
C ALA A 30 3.06 0.16 -11.27
N PHE A 31 1.87 -0.10 -11.80
CA PHE A 31 1.62 -1.24 -12.70
C PHE A 31 2.46 -1.21 -13.98
N SER A 32 2.92 -0.04 -14.41
CA SER A 32 3.83 0.11 -15.55
C SER A 32 5.18 -0.60 -15.35
N LEU A 33 5.59 -0.86 -14.10
CA LEU A 33 6.82 -1.60 -13.80
C LEU A 33 6.79 -3.02 -14.38
N LYS A 34 5.63 -3.69 -14.31
CA LYS A 34 5.47 -5.03 -14.88
C LYS A 34 5.72 -5.04 -16.40
N GLY A 35 5.24 -4.00 -17.11
CA GLY A 35 5.48 -3.83 -18.54
C GLY A 35 6.95 -3.56 -18.91
N ARG A 36 7.78 -3.19 -17.93
CA ARG A 36 9.23 -2.96 -18.07
C ARG A 36 10.06 -4.15 -17.55
N GLY A 37 9.43 -5.26 -17.17
CA GLY A 37 10.10 -6.42 -16.60
C GLY A 37 10.56 -6.26 -15.15
N GLN A 38 10.00 -5.29 -14.42
CA GLN A 38 10.35 -4.98 -13.03
C GLN A 38 9.27 -5.51 -12.07
N ASP A 39 9.66 -5.89 -10.86
CA ASP A 39 8.73 -6.35 -9.83
C ASP A 39 7.98 -5.14 -9.23
N PRO A 40 6.65 -5.04 -9.39
CA PRO A 40 5.87 -3.95 -8.79
C PRO A 40 5.80 -4.03 -7.27
N HIS A 41 6.30 -5.09 -6.64
CA HIS A 41 6.38 -5.24 -5.19
C HIS A 41 7.78 -4.93 -4.64
N ASP A 42 8.77 -4.62 -5.46
CA ASP A 42 10.11 -4.31 -4.97
C ASP A 42 10.21 -2.82 -4.58
N PRO A 43 10.46 -2.49 -3.29
CA PRO A 43 10.64 -1.10 -2.83
C PRO A 43 11.74 -0.33 -3.56
N ALA A 44 12.77 -1.02 -4.07
CA ALA A 44 13.84 -0.40 -4.85
C ALA A 44 13.35 0.20 -6.18
N MET A 45 12.14 -0.16 -6.62
CA MET A 45 11.54 0.32 -7.86
C MET A 45 10.72 1.60 -7.67
N MET A 46 10.48 2.02 -6.44
CA MET A 46 9.84 3.31 -6.12
C MET A 46 10.91 4.37 -5.81
N PRO A 47 10.64 5.65 -6.12
CA PRO A 47 11.45 6.72 -5.56
C PRO A 47 11.29 6.72 -4.03
N ASP A 48 12.33 7.15 -3.31
CA ASP A 48 12.26 7.36 -1.87
C ASP A 48 12.10 8.86 -1.58
N ASP A 49 10.92 9.38 -1.90
CA ASP A 49 10.58 10.80 -1.80
C ASP A 49 9.61 11.04 -0.64
N HIS A 50 9.75 12.19 0.05
CA HIS A 50 8.70 12.71 0.91
C HIS A 50 7.64 13.40 0.07
N VAL A 51 6.43 12.85 0.09
CA VAL A 51 5.32 13.31 -0.77
C VAL A 51 4.28 14.16 -0.04
N GLY A 52 4.56 14.56 1.19
CA GLY A 52 3.63 15.29 2.07
C GLY A 52 2.86 14.33 2.99
N ASP A 53 1.95 14.88 3.79
CA ASP A 53 1.02 14.11 4.63
C ASP A 53 -0.30 13.83 3.88
N VAL A 54 -1.33 13.35 4.58
CA VAL A 54 -2.69 13.25 3.99
C VAL A 54 -3.16 14.66 3.56
N PRO A 55 -3.69 14.83 2.34
CA PRO A 55 -4.07 13.81 1.35
C PRO A 55 -3.01 13.49 0.29
N ASP A 56 -1.89 14.20 0.25
CA ASP A 56 -0.97 14.22 -0.87
C ASP A 56 -0.27 12.88 -1.10
N GLY A 57 0.30 12.27 -0.06
CA GLY A 57 1.01 10.99 -0.21
C GLY A 57 0.16 9.86 -0.76
N PRO A 58 -1.05 9.60 -0.21
CA PRO A 58 -1.96 8.60 -0.76
C PRO A 58 -2.34 8.88 -2.22
N VAL A 59 -2.54 10.15 -2.59
CA VAL A 59 -2.82 10.54 -3.99
C VAL A 59 -1.63 10.24 -4.89
N LYS A 60 -0.40 10.51 -4.45
CA LYS A 60 0.83 10.17 -5.20
C LYS A 60 0.97 8.67 -5.43
N CYS A 61 0.61 7.84 -4.46
CA CYS A 61 0.63 6.39 -4.61
C CYS A 61 -0.36 5.91 -5.69
N VAL A 62 -1.59 6.44 -5.69
CA VAL A 62 -2.62 6.10 -6.67
C VAL A 62 -2.21 6.47 -8.10
N ILE A 63 -1.47 7.57 -8.29
CA ILE A 63 -0.94 7.96 -9.61
C ILE A 63 0.40 7.27 -9.96
N GLY A 64 0.79 6.23 -9.21
CA GLY A 64 1.93 5.37 -9.53
C GLY A 64 3.28 5.90 -9.05
N ARG A 65 3.33 6.75 -8.03
CA ARG A 65 4.61 7.21 -7.44
C ARG A 65 5.00 6.49 -6.16
N GLY A 66 4.13 5.68 -5.57
CA GLY A 66 4.41 4.90 -4.37
C GLY A 66 3.53 3.67 -4.28
N PHE A 67 3.49 3.02 -3.12
CA PHE A 67 2.73 1.80 -2.94
C PHE A 67 1.27 2.06 -2.55
N TRP A 68 0.35 1.41 -3.26
CA TRP A 68 -1.08 1.44 -2.94
C TRP A 68 -1.77 0.15 -3.36
N GLY A 69 -2.78 -0.27 -2.60
CA GLY A 69 -3.54 -1.47 -2.92
C GLY A 69 -4.97 -1.45 -2.41
N SER A 70 -5.79 -2.28 -3.05
CA SER A 70 -7.17 -2.57 -2.69
C SER A 70 -7.32 -4.05 -2.38
N PHE A 71 -7.80 -4.37 -1.18
CA PHE A 71 -7.85 -5.73 -0.65
C PHE A 71 -9.28 -6.10 -0.30
N LYS A 72 -9.79 -7.16 -0.93
CA LYS A 72 -11.09 -7.72 -0.58
C LYS A 72 -10.96 -8.44 0.76
N ILE A 73 -11.69 -7.96 1.77
CA ILE A 73 -11.73 -8.61 3.07
C ILE A 73 -12.87 -9.64 3.08
N PRO A 74 -12.58 -10.93 3.32
CA PRO A 74 -13.59 -11.98 3.42
C PRO A 74 -14.71 -11.65 4.41
N LYS A 75 -15.92 -12.11 4.09
CA LYS A 75 -17.08 -11.95 4.98
C LYS A 75 -16.87 -12.83 6.22
N GLY A 76 -17.17 -12.27 7.40
CA GLY A 76 -17.03 -12.99 8.67
C GLY A 76 -15.63 -12.95 9.27
N SER A 77 -14.67 -12.26 8.63
CA SER A 77 -13.36 -12.01 9.23
C SER A 77 -13.44 -11.19 10.51
N LYS A 78 -12.60 -11.53 11.48
CA LYS A 78 -12.61 -10.95 12.83
C LYS A 78 -11.53 -9.90 13.03
N SER A 79 -10.43 -10.01 12.29
CA SER A 79 -9.28 -9.12 12.40
C SER A 79 -8.65 -8.81 11.06
N VAL A 80 -8.18 -7.58 10.91
CA VAL A 80 -7.36 -7.14 9.78
C VAL A 80 -6.16 -6.40 10.36
N VAL A 81 -4.96 -6.78 9.93
CA VAL A 81 -3.70 -6.15 10.33
C VAL A 81 -2.99 -5.67 9.08
N VAL A 82 -2.65 -4.39 9.06
CA VAL A 82 -1.77 -3.80 8.05
C VAL A 82 -0.40 -3.64 8.69
N LYS A 83 0.62 -4.29 8.11
CA LYS A 83 1.99 -4.22 8.59
C LYS A 83 2.84 -3.54 7.53
N MET A 84 3.55 -2.48 7.92
CA MET A 84 4.64 -1.96 7.12
C MET A 84 5.78 -3.00 7.15
N ILE A 85 6.13 -3.52 5.98
CA ILE A 85 7.15 -4.56 5.83
C ILE A 85 8.46 -4.01 5.24
N HIS A 86 8.40 -2.81 4.66
CA HIS A 86 9.58 -2.06 4.24
C HIS A 86 9.41 -0.59 4.62
N PRO A 87 9.91 -0.15 5.80
CA PRO A 87 9.89 1.25 6.16
C PRO A 87 10.97 2.03 5.40
N THR A 88 10.68 3.28 5.01
CA THR A 88 11.73 4.22 4.63
C THR A 88 12.59 4.57 5.86
N THR A 89 13.87 4.87 5.63
CA THR A 89 14.78 5.37 6.67
C THR A 89 14.86 6.89 6.73
N ASN A 90 14.34 7.56 5.69
CA ASN A 90 14.53 9.00 5.50
C ASN A 90 13.40 9.84 6.10
N PHE A 91 12.24 9.24 6.34
CA PHE A 91 11.04 9.90 6.85
C PHE A 91 10.35 9.04 7.92
N ASN A 92 9.52 9.65 8.74
CA ASN A 92 8.69 8.89 9.67
C ASN A 92 7.63 8.10 8.89
N GLY A 93 7.79 6.78 8.81
CA GLY A 93 6.88 5.91 8.08
C GLY A 93 5.44 5.99 8.56
N ALA A 94 4.49 6.07 7.63
CA ALA A 94 3.07 6.04 7.93
C ALA A 94 2.24 5.49 6.75
N GLY A 95 1.27 4.63 7.06
CA GLY A 95 0.30 4.14 6.08
C GLY A 95 -1.07 4.77 6.30
N ALA A 96 -1.70 5.23 5.22
CA ALA A 96 -3.09 5.65 5.24
C ALA A 96 -3.99 4.48 4.81
N TYR A 97 -5.16 4.34 5.43
CA TYR A 97 -6.13 3.34 5.03
C TYR A 97 -7.57 3.87 4.99
N ARG A 98 -8.39 3.24 4.16
CA ARG A 98 -9.83 3.49 4.10
C ARG A 98 -10.59 2.19 3.95
N ILE A 99 -11.69 2.05 4.68
CA ILE A 99 -12.62 0.94 4.53
C ILE A 99 -13.78 1.37 3.62
N GLY A 100 -14.03 0.60 2.57
CA GLY A 100 -15.11 0.80 1.63
C GLY A 100 -16.11 -0.36 1.62
N LYS A 101 -17.30 -0.09 1.07
CA LYS A 101 -18.22 -1.15 0.66
C LYS A 101 -17.62 -1.86 -0.57
N GLY A 102 -17.70 -3.19 -0.59
CA GLY A 102 -17.35 -3.93 -1.80
C GLY A 102 -18.44 -3.76 -2.85
N CYS A 103 -18.08 -3.83 -4.12
CA CYS A 103 -19.05 -4.03 -5.20
C CYS A 103 -19.66 -5.43 -5.05
N ASN A 104 -20.98 -5.53 -5.17
CA ASN A 104 -21.72 -6.79 -5.15
C ASN A 104 -21.54 -7.52 -6.48
#